data_AF-A0A1V5I700-F1
#
_entry.id   AF-A0A1V5I700-F1
#
_cell.length_a   1.000
_cell.length_b   1.000
_cell.length_c   1.000
_cell.angle_alpha   90.00
_cell.angle_beta   90.00
_cell.angle_gamma   90.00
#
_symmetry.space_group_name_H-M   'P 1'
#
loop_
_entity.id
_entity.type
_entity.pdbx_description
1 polymer ?
#
loop_
_entity_poly.entity_id
_entity_poly.type
_entity_poly.pdbx_seq_one_letter_code
_entity_poly.pdbx_strand_id
1 'polypeptide(L)'
;MPEQDSILNSLIDEGDDLIRVNIPEEGLNLEKQIDLSHSLMDEMSEDDYLVFVSPVPCMLAYVSAQLETSQNVLVFGNDRRDKKELPNGKIIQTVSQTGWYLFNPITGKVV
;
A
#
# COMPACT_ATOMS: atom_id res chain seq x y z
N MET A 1 -8.57 0.15 -9.12
CA MET A 1 -7.80 1.00 -10.05
C MET A 1 -7.14 0.05 -11.02
N PRO A 2 -7.49 0.04 -12.32
CA PRO A 2 -7.17 -1.08 -13.21
C PRO A 2 -5.68 -1.48 -13.24
N GLU A 3 -4.76 -0.51 -13.22
CA GLU A 3 -3.32 -0.80 -13.21
C GLU A 3 -2.84 -1.40 -11.88
N GLN A 4 -3.30 -0.87 -10.73
CA GLN A 4 -2.97 -1.45 -9.42
C GLN A 4 -3.53 -2.87 -9.28
N ASP A 5 -4.75 -3.11 -9.75
CA ASP A 5 -5.37 -4.45 -9.76
C ASP A 5 -4.55 -5.40 -10.64
N SER A 6 -4.08 -4.94 -11.81
CA SER A 6 -3.19 -5.72 -12.68
C SER A 6 -1.84 -6.04 -12.04
N ILE A 7 -1.25 -5.09 -11.31
CA ILE A 7 0.03 -5.29 -10.61
C ILE A 7 -0.14 -6.28 -9.45
N LEU A 8 -1.20 -6.14 -8.63
CA LEU A 8 -1.51 -7.08 -7.56
C LEU A 8 -1.69 -8.50 -8.11
N ASN A 9 -2.47 -8.66 -9.17
CA ASN A 9 -2.70 -9.96 -9.79
C ASN A 9 -1.44 -10.60 -10.38
N SER A 10 -0.39 -9.81 -10.67
CA SER A 10 0.89 -10.36 -11.14
C SER A 10 1.76 -10.94 -10.02
N LEU A 11 1.41 -10.69 -8.75
CA LEU A 11 2.09 -11.23 -7.58
C LEU A 11 1.45 -12.51 -7.04
N ILE A 12 0.30 -12.91 -7.58
CA ILE A 12 -0.52 -14.00 -7.07
C ILE A 12 -0.34 -15.20 -8.01
N ASP A 13 0.25 -16.27 -7.50
CA ASP A 13 0.41 -17.52 -8.24
C ASP A 13 -0.84 -18.41 -8.13
N GLU A 14 -0.88 -19.47 -8.94
CA GLU A 14 -1.99 -20.44 -8.90
C GLU A 14 -2.02 -21.15 -7.54
N GLY A 15 -3.05 -20.88 -6.74
CA GLY A 15 -3.24 -21.46 -5.41
C GLY A 15 -3.11 -20.45 -4.26
N ASP A 16 -2.67 -19.22 -4.54
CA ASP A 16 -2.57 -18.16 -3.55
C ASP A 16 -3.93 -17.52 -3.25
N ASP A 17 -4.12 -17.11 -1.99
CA ASP A 17 -5.30 -16.37 -1.54
C ASP A 17 -5.04 -14.86 -1.50
N LEU A 18 -5.96 -14.07 -2.07
CA LEU A 18 -5.95 -12.60 -1.95
C LEU A 18 -6.91 -12.14 -0.85
N ILE A 19 -6.34 -11.76 0.30
CA ILE A 19 -7.11 -11.21 1.41
C ILE A 19 -7.15 -9.68 1.32
N ARG A 20 -8.35 -9.10 1.26
CA ARG A 20 -8.56 -7.65 1.23
C ARG A 20 -8.95 -7.13 2.61
N VAL A 21 -8.11 -6.25 3.16
CA VAL A 21 -8.36 -5.58 4.43
C VAL A 21 -8.80 -4.15 4.15
N ASN A 22 -10.08 -3.86 4.35
CA ASN A 22 -10.64 -2.53 4.13
C ASN A 22 -10.55 -1.69 5.41
N ILE A 23 -10.11 -0.44 5.26
CA ILE A 23 -10.16 0.55 6.34
C ILE A 23 -11.59 1.11 6.42
N PRO A 24 -12.21 1.17 7.61
CA PRO A 24 -13.55 1.73 7.78
C PRO A 24 -13.65 3.19 7.30
N GLU A 25 -14.83 3.62 6.83
CA GLU A 25 -15.05 4.99 6.32
C GLU A 25 -14.82 6.05 7.41
N GLU A 26 -15.17 5.74 8.66
CA GLU A 26 -14.92 6.59 9.82
C GLU A 26 -13.43 6.63 10.24
N GLY A 27 -12.60 5.80 9.60
CA GLY A 27 -11.17 5.66 9.89
C GLY A 27 -10.88 4.83 11.14
N LEU A 28 -9.59 4.70 11.44
CA LEU A 28 -9.09 4.03 12.63
C LEU A 28 -8.39 5.08 13.51
N ASN A 29 -8.67 5.06 14.82
CA ASN A 29 -7.86 5.80 15.78
C ASN A 29 -6.49 5.12 15.95
N LEU A 30 -5.57 5.73 16.68
CA LEU A 30 -4.20 5.21 16.85
C LEU A 30 -4.18 3.78 17.42
N GLU A 31 -4.95 3.52 18.47
CA GLU A 31 -5.04 2.20 19.13
C GLU A 31 -5.47 1.13 18.12
N LYS A 32 -6.56 1.37 17.38
CA LYS A 32 -7.05 0.44 16.35
C LYS A 32 -6.07 0.24 15.19
N GLN A 33 -5.29 1.26 14.83
CA GLN A 33 -4.24 1.13 13.82
C GLN A 33 -3.13 0.19 14.31
N ILE A 34 -2.74 0.30 15.59
CA ILE A 34 -1.74 -0.57 16.21
C ILE A 34 -2.28 -2.00 16.32
N ASP A 35 -3.51 -2.17 16.82
CA ASP A 35 -4.14 -3.49 16.97
C ASP A 35 -4.31 -4.21 15.63
N LEU A 36 -4.72 -3.48 14.59
CA LEU A 36 -4.79 -4.03 13.24
C LEU A 36 -3.40 -4.40 12.72
N SER A 37 -2.38 -3.58 12.99
CA SER A 37 -1.01 -3.90 12.58
C SER A 37 -0.50 -5.17 13.24
N HIS A 38 -0.76 -5.37 14.53
CA HIS A 38 -0.45 -6.63 15.23
C HIS A 38 -1.17 -7.82 14.62
N SER A 39 -2.49 -7.70 14.44
CA SER A 39 -3.31 -8.80 13.91
C SER A 39 -2.82 -9.24 12.53
N LEU A 40 -2.47 -8.29 11.66
CA LEU A 40 -1.91 -8.59 10.35
C LEU A 40 -0.55 -9.29 10.44
N MET A 41 0.35 -8.80 11.30
CA MET A 41 1.68 -9.43 11.45
C MET A 41 1.61 -10.82 12.09
N ASP A 42 0.67 -11.04 13.02
CA ASP A 42 0.48 -12.33 13.70
C ASP A 42 -0.12 -13.40 12.76
N GLU A 43 -0.90 -12.98 11.76
CA GLU A 43 -1.50 -13.86 10.76
C GLU A 43 -0.55 -14.19 9.59
N MET A 44 0.48 -13.37 9.37
CA MET A 44 1.41 -13.54 8.26
C MET A 44 2.47 -14.61 8.52
N SER A 45 2.70 -15.44 7.50
CA SER A 45 3.87 -16.31 7.37
C SER A 45 5.04 -15.59 6.68
N GLU A 46 6.22 -16.21 6.69
CA GLU A 46 7.43 -15.68 6.03
C GLU A 46 7.31 -15.57 4.50
N ASP A 47 6.32 -16.23 3.88
CA ASP A 47 6.08 -16.20 2.44
C ASP A 47 4.96 -15.20 2.06
N ASP A 48 4.22 -14.68 3.05
CA ASP A 48 3.10 -13.78 2.80
C ASP A 48 3.55 -12.34 2.53
N TYR A 49 2.85 -11.67 1.61
CA TYR A 49 3.04 -10.26 1.31
C TYR A 49 1.96 -9.37 1.94
N LEU A 50 2.40 -8.32 2.63
CA LEU A 50 1.50 -7.23 3.05
C LEU A 50 1.64 -6.05 2.09
N VAL A 51 0.58 -5.80 1.32
CA VAL A 51 0.56 -4.74 0.30
C VAL A 51 -0.30 -3.56 0.72
N PHE A 52 0.32 -2.41 0.96
CA PHE A 52 -0.39 -1.15 1.17
C PHE A 52 -0.78 -0.51 -0.16
N VAL A 53 -2.07 -0.61 -0.53
CA VAL A 53 -2.66 0.10 -1.68
C VAL A 53 -2.73 1.61 -1.45
N SER A 54 -2.86 2.02 -0.18
CA SER A 54 -2.65 3.39 0.28
C SER A 54 -1.90 3.32 1.61
N PRO A 55 -0.84 4.11 1.80
CA PRO A 55 -0.09 4.09 3.06
C PRO A 55 -0.93 4.70 4.19
N VAL A 56 -1.05 3.97 5.29
CA VAL A 56 -1.49 4.51 6.59
C VAL A 56 -0.22 4.73 7.42
N PRO A 57 0.23 5.98 7.63
CA PRO A 57 1.59 6.24 8.11
C PRO A 57 1.95 5.52 9.42
N CYS A 58 1.03 5.46 10.38
CA CYS A 58 1.29 4.77 11.64
C CYS A 58 1.44 3.27 11.44
N MET A 59 0.54 2.63 10.69
CA MET A 59 0.61 1.19 10.45
C MET A 59 1.88 0.83 9.65
N LEU A 60 2.18 1.60 8.61
CA LEU A 60 3.38 1.41 7.80
C LEU A 60 4.64 1.51 8.67
N ALA A 61 4.74 2.56 9.49
CA ALA A 61 5.88 2.74 10.39
C ALA A 61 5.98 1.60 11.43
N TYR A 62 4.85 1.18 11.99
CA TYR A 62 4.78 0.13 13.00
C TYR A 62 5.23 -1.22 12.43
N VAL A 63 4.58 -1.67 11.35
CA VAL A 63 4.91 -2.93 10.67
C VAL A 63 6.38 -2.91 10.21
N SER A 64 6.81 -1.80 9.63
CA SER A 64 8.18 -1.65 9.14
C SER A 64 9.25 -1.72 10.25
N ALA A 65 8.91 -1.29 11.46
CA ALA A 65 9.85 -1.32 12.59
C ALA A 65 9.96 -2.70 13.25
N GLN A 66 8.95 -3.56 13.10
CA GLN A 66 8.85 -4.85 13.80
C GLN A 66 9.30 -6.04 12.95
N LEU A 67 9.22 -5.95 11.62
CA LEU A 67 9.62 -7.04 10.74
C LEU A 67 11.14 -7.03 10.49
N GLU A 68 11.85 -7.99 11.07
CA GLU A 68 13.29 -8.19 10.84
C GLU A 68 13.60 -8.46 9.35
N THR A 69 12.72 -9.21 8.68
CA THR A 69 12.76 -9.50 7.24
C THR A 69 11.68 -8.71 6.52
N SER A 70 11.87 -7.40 6.47
CA SER A 70 11.05 -6.43 5.74
C SER A 70 10.71 -6.73 4.26
N GLN A 71 11.22 -7.82 3.67
CA GLN A 71 11.18 -8.08 2.23
C GLN A 71 9.75 -8.18 1.67
N ASN A 72 8.78 -8.57 2.49
CA ASN A 72 7.41 -8.83 2.03
C ASN A 72 6.42 -7.70 2.30
N VAL A 73 6.87 -6.56 2.83
CA VAL A 73 6.04 -5.36 2.90
C VAL A 73 6.21 -4.59 1.60
N LEU A 74 5.11 -4.37 0.88
CA LEU A 74 5.08 -3.59 -0.34
C LEU A 74 4.13 -2.42 -0.23
N VAL A 75 4.48 -1.31 -0.87
CA VAL A 75 3.66 -0.09 -0.91
C VAL A 75 3.48 0.32 -2.36
N PHE A 76 2.26 0.70 -2.73
CA PHE A 76 2.00 1.30 -4.02
C PHE A 76 2.57 2.72 -4.08
N GLY A 77 3.54 2.93 -4.98
CA GLY A 77 4.08 4.23 -5.34
C GLY A 77 3.49 4.72 -6.66
N ASN A 78 3.35 6.04 -6.77
CA ASN A 78 3.12 6.73 -8.05
C ASN A 78 3.69 8.14 -7.94
N ASP A 79 4.73 8.41 -8.70
CA ASP A 79 5.45 9.69 -8.76
C ASP A 79 4.95 10.59 -9.90
N ARG A 80 3.98 10.12 -10.71
CA ARG A 80 3.36 10.88 -11.79
C ARG A 80 2.19 11.73 -11.28
N ARG A 81 2.07 12.94 -11.83
CA ARG A 81 1.00 13.89 -11.49
C ARG A 81 0.36 14.44 -12.75
N ASP A 82 -0.96 14.35 -12.81
CA ASP A 82 -1.75 15.01 -13.86
C ASP A 82 -2.03 16.45 -13.44
N LYS A 83 -1.85 17.39 -14.37
CA LYS A 83 -2.11 18.82 -14.15
C LYS A 83 -3.42 19.20 -14.82
N LYS A 84 -4.31 19.84 -14.07
CA LYS A 84 -5.54 20.42 -14.60
C LYS A 84 -5.61 21.89 -14.25
N GLU A 85 -5.70 22.73 -15.28
CA GLU A 85 -5.98 24.15 -15.10
C GLU A 85 -7.50 24.35 -14.98
N LEU A 86 -7.89 25.13 -13.98
CA LEU A 86 -9.27 25.54 -13.74
C LEU A 86 -9.60 26.81 -14.52
N PRO A 87 -10.88 27.09 -14.82
CA PRO A 87 -11.28 28.30 -15.55
C PRO A 87 -10.84 29.63 -14.92
N ASN A 88 -10.46 29.64 -13.65
CA ASN A 88 -9.93 30.80 -12.93
C ASN A 88 -8.39 30.89 -12.92
N GLY A 89 -7.69 30.09 -13.74
CA GLY A 89 -6.23 30.06 -13.83
C GLY A 89 -5.54 29.31 -12.69
N LYS A 90 -6.28 28.69 -11.76
CA LYS A 90 -5.68 27.84 -10.71
C LYS A 90 -5.30 26.48 -11.29
N ILE A 91 -4.19 25.93 -10.82
CA ILE A 91 -3.74 24.58 -11.20
C ILE A 91 -3.99 23.62 -10.05
N ILE A 92 -4.61 22.49 -10.35
CA ILE A 92 -4.71 21.32 -9.46
C ILE A 92 -3.79 20.24 -10.01
N GLN A 93 -3.11 19.54 -9.09
CA GLN A 93 -2.35 18.34 -9.39
C GLN A 93 -2.97 17.15 -8.70
N THR A 94 -3.19 16.06 -9.43
CA THR A 94 -3.67 14.79 -8.89
C THR A 94 -2.70 13.68 -9.24
N VAL A 95 -2.67 12.60 -8.45
CA VAL A 95 -1.92 11.39 -8.82
C VAL A 95 -2.45 10.87 -10.16
N SER A 96 -1.55 10.48 -11.06
CA SER A 96 -1.96 9.96 -12.37
C SER A 96 -2.64 8.61 -12.24
N GLN A 97 -3.56 8.31 -13.16
CA GLN A 97 -4.20 6.99 -13.21
C GLN A 97 -3.24 5.88 -13.68
N THR A 98 -2.04 6.24 -14.14
CA THR A 98 -1.01 5.33 -14.64
C THR A 98 0.35 5.56 -13.98
N GLY A 99 1.28 4.63 -14.15
CA GLY A 99 2.63 4.72 -13.59
C GLY A 99 2.70 4.27 -12.13
N TRP A 100 1.75 3.43 -11.72
CA TRP A 100 1.83 2.74 -10.44
C TRP A 100 2.95 1.71 -10.45
N TYR A 101 3.62 1.57 -9.31
CA TYR A 101 4.62 0.54 -9.06
C TYR A 101 4.56 0.08 -7.61
N LEU A 102 5.09 -1.10 -7.32
CA LEU A 102 5.30 -1.56 -5.96
C LEU A 102 6.75 -1.34 -5.56
N PHE A 103 6.96 -0.91 -4.32
CA PHE A 103 8.28 -0.85 -3.75
C PHE A 103 8.26 -1.33 -2.31
N ASN A 104 9.39 -1.85 -1.88
CA ASN A 104 9.62 -2.20 -0.50
C ASN A 104 10.04 -0.93 0.28
N PRO A 105 9.28 -0.52 1.31
CA PRO A 105 9.50 0.75 1.99
C PRO A 105 10.76 0.78 2.86
N ILE A 106 11.37 -0.37 3.14
CA ILE A 106 12.54 -0.49 4.00
C ILE A 106 13.82 -0.55 3.17
N THR A 107 13.81 -1.32 2.09
CA THR A 107 14.98 -1.47 1.21
C THR A 107 15.00 -0.45 0.07
N GLY A 108 13.86 0.17 -0.25
CA GLY A 108 13.70 1.07 -1.39
C GLY A 108 13.68 0.35 -2.75
N LYS A 109 13.71 -0.99 -2.77
CA LYS A 109 13.69 -1.77 -4.01
C LYS A 109 12.30 -1.73 -4.64
N VAL A 110 12.25 -1.40 -5.93
CA VAL A 110 11.05 -1.54 -6.77
C VAL A 110 10.91 -3.00 -7.19
N VAL A 111 9.69 -3.52 -7.11
CA VAL A 111 9.32 -4.88 -7.50
C VAL A 111 8.81 -4.90 -8.93
#